data_AF-A0A9R1L726-F1
#
_entry.id   AF-A0A9R1L726-F1
#
_cell.length_a   1.000
_cell.length_b   1.000
_cell.length_c   1.000
_cell.angle_alpha   90.00
_cell.angle_beta   90.00
_cell.angle_gamma   90.00
#
_symmetry.space_group_name_H-M   'P 1'
#
loop_
_entity.id
_entity.type
_entity.pdbx_description
1 polymer ?
#
loop_
_entity_poly.entity_id
_entity_poly.type
_entity_poly.pdbx_seq_one_letter_code
_entity_poly.pdbx_strand_id
1 'polypeptide(L)'
;MASSVFYFGEIGVNDYIFALFSNRTAEFAASLVPDIVGVTRSALNAVIAAGARTVLVTGMIPLGCEPELLALFPGDAHGESGCITGFNEVAQLHNRALNRMLRELRRSHPGTTLFYADTYSPIANLVASPGKYGFGDRPLAAFCGGGAGPYHFDMAAFCGTPDSTGSSDPSEFLSWDGIHFTDAANRFIAQALLRGLYNASAMAEPQTALL
;
A
#
# COMPACT_ATOMS: atom_id res chain seq x y z
N MET A 1 -22.81 -7.25 -19.65
CA MET A 1 -22.03 -6.82 -18.47
C MET A 1 -20.56 -7.08 -18.75
N ALA A 2 -19.65 -6.21 -18.32
CA ALA A 2 -18.23 -6.51 -18.40
C ALA A 2 -17.91 -7.70 -17.48
N SER A 3 -17.17 -8.69 -17.97
CA SER A 3 -16.81 -9.91 -17.22
C SER A 3 -15.38 -9.86 -16.68
N SER A 4 -14.72 -8.70 -16.77
CA SER A 4 -13.33 -8.49 -16.37
C SER A 4 -13.20 -7.26 -15.47
N VAL A 5 -12.26 -7.34 -14.53
CA VAL A 5 -11.83 -6.24 -13.69
C VAL A 5 -10.38 -5.92 -14.06
N PHE A 6 -10.08 -4.65 -14.28
CA PHE A 6 -8.72 -4.18 -14.45
C PHE A 6 -8.16 -3.75 -13.10
N TYR A 7 -7.13 -4.42 -12.60
CA TYR A 7 -6.42 -4.04 -11.39
C TYR A 7 -5.31 -3.04 -11.72
N PHE A 8 -5.33 -1.87 -11.11
CA PHE A 8 -4.41 -0.76 -11.39
C PHE A 8 -3.71 -0.31 -10.11
N GLY A 9 -2.41 -0.58 -10.03
CA GLY A 9 -1.57 -0.23 -8.89
C GLY A 9 -0.99 -1.44 -8.16
N GLU A 10 -0.24 -1.23 -7.10
CA GLU A 10 0.09 0.07 -6.49
C GLU A 10 1.06 0.91 -7.34
N ILE A 11 0.78 2.21 -7.51
CA ILE A 11 1.63 3.16 -8.26
C ILE A 11 2.12 4.25 -7.32
N GLY A 12 3.43 4.50 -7.31
CA GLY A 12 4.06 5.62 -6.59
C GLY A 12 5.03 5.22 -5.48
N VAL A 13 4.99 3.98 -4.97
CA VAL A 13 5.88 3.52 -3.88
C VAL A 13 7.33 3.75 -4.24
N ASN A 14 7.77 3.24 -5.40
CA ASN A 14 9.14 3.40 -5.86
C ASN A 14 9.50 4.87 -6.11
N ASP A 15 8.58 5.69 -6.61
CA ASP A 15 8.82 7.12 -6.84
C ASP A 15 9.18 7.84 -5.53
N TYR A 16 8.47 7.53 -4.44
CA TYR A 16 8.76 8.10 -3.11
C TYR A 16 10.03 7.51 -2.51
N ILE A 17 10.19 6.17 -2.51
CA ILE A 17 11.35 5.50 -1.91
C ILE A 17 12.66 5.96 -2.59
N PHE A 18 12.70 6.03 -3.93
CA PHE A 18 13.89 6.50 -4.64
C PHE A 18 14.19 7.99 -4.40
N ALA A 19 13.15 8.82 -4.22
CA ALA A 19 13.35 10.20 -3.82
C ALA A 19 14.03 10.27 -2.44
N LEU A 20 13.53 9.51 -1.46
CA LEU A 20 14.07 9.45 -0.10
C LEU A 20 15.52 8.94 -0.10
N PHE A 21 15.82 7.86 -0.83
CA PHE A 21 17.19 7.32 -0.98
C PHE A 21 18.15 8.28 -1.68
N SER A 22 17.64 9.24 -2.44
CA SER A 22 18.44 10.32 -3.04
C SER A 22 18.72 11.47 -2.06
N ASN A 23 18.69 11.18 -0.75
CA ASN A 23 18.87 12.14 0.34
C ASN A 23 17.89 13.33 0.23
N ARG A 24 16.63 13.04 -0.12
CA ARG A 24 15.54 14.04 -0.13
C ARG A 24 14.67 13.87 1.10
N THR A 25 14.02 14.95 1.49
CA THR A 25 13.16 14.98 2.68
C THR A 25 11.75 14.46 2.38
N ALA A 26 10.98 14.18 3.43
CA ALA A 26 9.56 13.84 3.31
C ALA A 26 8.76 14.97 2.61
N GLU A 27 9.11 16.24 2.83
CA GLU A 27 8.47 17.37 2.14
C GLU A 27 8.75 17.36 0.64
N PHE A 28 9.97 16.99 0.23
CA PHE A 28 10.27 16.81 -1.18
C PHE A 28 9.47 15.64 -1.76
N ALA A 29 9.42 14.50 -1.08
CA ALA A 29 8.59 13.37 -1.52
C ALA A 29 7.11 13.76 -1.64
N ALA A 30 6.56 14.52 -0.68
CA ALA A 30 5.21 15.07 -0.74
C ALA A 30 5.00 15.99 -1.96
N SER A 31 6.02 16.73 -2.39
CA SER A 31 5.94 17.61 -3.56
C SER A 31 5.75 16.84 -4.88
N LEU A 32 6.11 15.56 -4.93
CA LEU A 32 5.92 14.69 -6.11
C LEU A 32 4.48 14.17 -6.26
N VAL A 33 3.65 14.28 -5.23
CA VAL A 33 2.26 13.75 -5.23
C VAL A 33 1.44 14.23 -6.44
N PRO A 34 1.42 15.53 -6.81
CA PRO A 34 0.66 15.99 -7.97
C PRO A 34 1.09 15.33 -9.28
N ASP A 35 2.40 15.15 -9.48
CA ASP A 35 2.97 14.59 -10.70
C ASP A 35 2.67 13.09 -10.81
N ILE A 36 2.88 12.34 -9.72
CA ILE A 36 2.61 10.90 -9.66
C ILE A 36 1.10 10.62 -9.88
N VAL A 37 0.22 11.39 -9.22
CA VAL A 37 -1.23 11.28 -9.43
C VAL A 37 -1.64 11.72 -10.84
N GLY A 38 -0.94 12.70 -11.43
CA GLY A 38 -1.15 13.14 -12.81
C GLY A 38 -0.80 12.06 -13.85
N VAL A 39 0.33 11.37 -13.66
CA VAL A 39 0.71 10.21 -14.48
C VAL A 39 -0.30 9.08 -14.31
N THR A 40 -0.70 8.79 -13.07
CA THR A 40 -1.74 7.79 -12.76
C THR A 40 -3.05 8.10 -13.48
N ARG A 41 -3.50 9.37 -13.45
CA ARG A 41 -4.69 9.83 -14.19
C ARG A 41 -4.57 9.57 -15.69
N SER A 42 -3.41 9.88 -16.26
CA SER A 42 -3.15 9.72 -17.69
C SER A 42 -3.21 8.25 -18.11
N ALA A 43 -2.60 7.36 -17.32
CA ALA A 43 -2.64 5.93 -17.54
C ALA A 43 -4.06 5.34 -17.38
N LEU A 44 -4.83 5.79 -16.37
CA LEU A 44 -6.23 5.39 -16.22
C LEU A 44 -7.09 5.81 -17.41
N ASN A 45 -6.93 7.03 -17.92
CA ASN A 45 -7.61 7.46 -19.14
C ASN A 45 -7.28 6.56 -20.34
N ALA A 46 -6.00 6.18 -20.50
CA ALA A 46 -5.58 5.29 -21.58
C ALA A 46 -6.23 3.90 -21.47
N VAL A 47 -6.27 3.32 -20.26
CA VAL A 47 -6.92 2.01 -20.02
C VAL A 47 -8.44 2.09 -20.25
N ILE A 48 -9.08 3.18 -19.86
CA ILE A 48 -10.51 3.42 -20.14
C ILE A 48 -10.77 3.53 -21.64
N ALA A 49 -9.93 4.29 -22.36
CA ALA A 49 -10.00 4.46 -23.80
C ALA A 49 -9.77 3.13 -24.55
N ALA A 50 -8.93 2.24 -24.02
CA ALA A 50 -8.72 0.89 -24.53
C ALA A 50 -9.89 -0.07 -24.27
N GLY A 51 -10.92 0.36 -23.55
CA GLY A 51 -12.16 -0.40 -23.37
C GLY A 51 -12.43 -0.91 -21.96
N ALA A 52 -11.59 -0.58 -20.97
CA ALA A 52 -11.87 -0.98 -19.59
C ALA A 52 -13.18 -0.34 -19.08
N ARG A 53 -14.02 -1.17 -18.45
CA ARG A 53 -15.33 -0.78 -17.90
C ARG A 53 -15.42 -0.92 -16.40
N THR A 54 -14.55 -1.73 -15.80
CA THR A 54 -14.43 -1.88 -14.35
C THR A 54 -12.95 -1.84 -13.99
N VAL A 55 -12.53 -0.82 -13.25
CA VAL A 55 -11.14 -0.65 -12.83
C VAL A 55 -11.09 -0.52 -11.32
N LEU A 56 -10.25 -1.34 -10.69
CA LEU A 56 -9.90 -1.24 -9.28
C LEU A 56 -8.56 -0.51 -9.16
N VAL A 57 -8.52 0.61 -8.44
CA VAL A 57 -7.31 1.41 -8.24
C VAL A 57 -6.89 1.31 -6.79
N THR A 58 -5.71 0.77 -6.51
CA THR A 58 -5.21 0.66 -5.14
C THR A 58 -4.61 1.97 -4.65
N GLY A 59 -4.79 2.24 -3.36
CA GLY A 59 -4.08 3.31 -2.66
C GLY A 59 -2.63 2.96 -2.35
N MET A 60 -1.95 3.94 -1.79
CA MET A 60 -0.62 3.87 -1.20
C MET A 60 -0.67 3.16 0.16
N ILE A 61 0.30 2.30 0.42
CA ILE A 61 0.55 1.63 1.70
C ILE A 61 1.07 2.61 2.77
N PRO A 62 1.07 2.25 4.07
CA PRO A 62 1.75 3.05 5.09
C PRO A 62 3.27 2.94 4.93
N LEU A 63 3.84 3.75 4.04
CA LEU A 63 5.27 3.77 3.69
C LEU A 63 6.17 3.77 4.93
N GLY A 64 5.85 4.58 5.94
CA GLY A 64 6.67 4.70 7.15
C GLY A 64 6.73 3.42 8.00
N CYS A 65 5.95 2.40 7.67
CA CYS A 65 5.96 1.11 8.35
C CYS A 65 6.82 0.06 7.61
N GLU A 66 7.44 0.39 6.48
CA GLU A 66 8.33 -0.53 5.77
C GLU A 66 9.64 -0.74 6.55
N PRO A 67 10.06 -1.99 6.84
CA PRO A 67 11.29 -2.27 7.58
C PRO A 67 12.54 -1.66 6.95
N GLU A 68 12.61 -1.58 5.61
CA GLU A 68 13.69 -0.91 4.89
C GLU A 68 13.82 0.56 5.28
N LEU A 69 12.72 1.32 5.23
CA LEU A 69 12.72 2.74 5.58
C LEU A 69 13.02 2.95 7.07
N LEU A 70 12.51 2.09 7.93
CA LEU A 70 12.79 2.11 9.37
C LEU A 70 14.27 1.86 9.68
N ALA A 71 14.92 0.95 8.95
CA ALA A 71 16.34 0.64 9.11
C ALA A 71 17.27 1.74 8.55
N LEU A 72 16.89 2.35 7.43
CA LEU A 72 17.71 3.35 6.73
C LEU A 72 17.52 4.78 7.25
N PHE A 73 16.41 5.07 7.92
CA PHE A 73 16.10 6.39 8.49
C PHE A 73 15.88 6.34 10.02
N PRO A 74 16.82 5.80 10.82
CA PRO A 74 16.62 5.60 12.26
C PRO A 74 16.52 6.89 13.09
N GLY A 75 16.84 8.05 12.49
CA GLY A 75 16.77 9.36 13.14
C GLY A 75 15.45 10.10 12.97
N ASP A 76 14.53 9.58 12.15
CA ASP A 76 13.25 10.23 11.87
C ASP A 76 12.24 10.05 13.01
N ALA A 77 11.23 10.92 13.07
CA ALA A 77 10.22 10.90 14.11
C ALA A 77 9.24 9.73 13.91
N HIS A 78 9.13 8.87 14.92
CA HIS A 78 8.22 7.72 14.92
C HIS A 78 6.95 8.02 15.73
N GLY A 79 5.81 7.55 15.24
CA GLY A 79 4.53 7.59 15.97
C GLY A 79 4.39 6.45 16.97
N GLU A 80 3.23 6.37 17.64
CA GLU A 80 2.92 5.28 18.59
C GLU A 80 2.98 3.89 17.96
N SER A 81 2.71 3.78 16.65
CA SER A 81 2.80 2.51 15.92
C SER A 81 4.24 2.06 15.63
N GLY A 82 5.25 2.88 15.96
CA GLY A 82 6.65 2.64 15.62
C GLY A 82 7.02 2.99 14.17
N CYS A 83 6.05 3.43 13.36
CA CYS A 83 6.28 3.83 11.96
C CYS A 83 6.77 5.28 11.86
N ILE A 84 7.54 5.59 10.82
CA ILE A 84 7.99 6.96 10.50
C ILE A 84 6.80 7.84 10.12
N THR A 85 6.55 8.89 10.90
CA THR A 85 5.37 9.75 10.75
C THR A 85 5.38 10.49 9.42
N GLY A 86 6.50 11.12 9.05
CA GLY A 86 6.59 11.93 7.83
C GLY A 86 6.31 11.13 6.55
N PHE A 87 6.78 9.87 6.46
CA PHE A 87 6.54 9.01 5.29
C PHE A 87 5.07 8.55 5.23
N ASN A 88 4.45 8.28 6.38
CA ASN A 88 3.02 8.01 6.44
C ASN A 88 2.17 9.22 6.05
N GLU A 89 2.60 10.45 6.37
CA GLU A 89 1.91 11.67 5.93
C GLU A 89 1.96 11.85 4.40
N VAL A 90 3.10 11.52 3.77
CA VAL A 90 3.23 11.47 2.30
C VAL A 90 2.24 10.47 1.69
N ALA A 91 2.19 9.25 2.23
CA ALA A 91 1.28 8.21 1.76
C ALA A 91 -0.20 8.63 1.89
N GLN A 92 -0.57 9.22 3.02
CA GLN A 92 -1.92 9.72 3.24
C GLN A 92 -2.25 10.91 2.32
N LEU A 93 -1.29 11.80 2.04
CA LEU A 93 -1.45 12.87 1.07
C LEU A 93 -1.70 12.33 -0.33
N HIS A 94 -0.92 11.33 -0.76
CA HIS A 94 -1.14 10.61 -2.02
C HIS A 94 -2.56 10.04 -2.07
N ASN A 95 -2.99 9.31 -1.05
CA ASN A 95 -4.32 8.69 -1.01
C ASN A 95 -5.46 9.69 -1.10
N ARG A 96 -5.34 10.86 -0.46
CA ARG A 96 -6.32 11.95 -0.59
C ARG A 96 -6.35 12.53 -2.00
N ALA A 97 -5.19 12.75 -2.63
CA ALA A 97 -5.08 13.27 -3.99
C ALA A 97 -5.61 12.27 -5.03
N LEU A 98 -5.25 10.99 -4.91
CA LEU A 98 -5.74 9.90 -5.73
C LEU A 98 -7.26 9.79 -5.65
N ASN A 99 -7.84 9.80 -4.45
CA ASN A 99 -9.30 9.78 -4.27
C ASN A 99 -10.00 10.98 -4.92
N ARG A 100 -9.40 12.19 -4.85
CA ARG A 100 -9.94 13.38 -5.54
C ARG A 100 -9.93 13.19 -7.04
N MET A 101 -8.80 12.75 -7.59
CA MET A 101 -8.65 12.47 -9.02
C MET A 101 -9.65 11.40 -9.50
N LEU A 102 -9.84 10.32 -8.74
CA LEU A 102 -10.82 9.28 -9.09
C LEU A 102 -12.26 9.80 -9.09
N ARG A 103 -12.63 10.73 -8.19
CA ARG A 103 -13.95 11.39 -8.24
C ARG A 103 -14.12 12.21 -9.51
N GLU A 104 -13.08 12.88 -9.99
CA GLU A 104 -13.12 13.60 -11.26
C GLU A 104 -13.25 12.65 -12.44
N LEU A 105 -12.45 11.58 -12.50
CA LEU A 105 -12.50 10.60 -13.58
C LEU A 105 -13.86 9.90 -13.69
N ARG A 106 -14.51 9.57 -12.55
CA ARG A 106 -15.86 9.00 -12.56
C ARG A 106 -16.89 9.93 -13.22
N ARG A 107 -16.76 11.25 -13.04
CA ARG A 107 -17.64 12.23 -13.72
C ARG A 107 -17.35 12.31 -15.21
N SER A 108 -16.08 12.22 -15.61
CA SER A 108 -15.66 12.26 -17.02
C SER A 108 -15.97 10.96 -17.78
N HIS A 109 -16.10 9.82 -17.08
CA HIS A 109 -16.31 8.50 -17.69
C HIS A 109 -17.49 7.77 -17.04
N PRO A 110 -18.74 8.23 -17.23
CA PRO A 110 -19.92 7.63 -16.58
C PRO A 110 -20.17 6.17 -17.00
N GLY A 111 -19.60 5.72 -18.13
CA GLY A 111 -19.66 4.32 -18.58
C GLY A 111 -18.61 3.39 -17.97
N THR A 112 -17.76 3.89 -17.07
CA THR A 112 -16.72 3.09 -16.40
C THR A 112 -16.86 3.18 -14.89
N THR A 113 -16.94 2.02 -14.24
CA THR A 113 -16.89 1.91 -12.79
C THR A 113 -15.44 1.93 -12.32
N LEU A 114 -15.08 2.97 -11.56
CA LEU A 114 -13.77 3.08 -10.91
C LEU A 114 -13.94 2.83 -9.41
N PHE A 115 -13.28 1.80 -8.89
CA PHE A 115 -13.22 1.51 -7.45
C PHE A 115 -11.91 2.01 -6.87
N TYR A 116 -11.95 2.54 -5.65
CA TYR A 116 -10.75 2.79 -4.85
C TYR A 116 -10.60 1.62 -3.87
N ALA A 117 -9.43 0.98 -3.87
CA ALA A 117 -9.05 -0.05 -2.92
C ALA A 117 -8.14 0.55 -1.84
N ASP A 118 -8.64 0.63 -0.61
CA ASP A 118 -7.87 1.11 0.53
C ASP A 118 -6.90 0.03 1.04
N THR A 119 -5.67 0.09 0.59
CA THR A 119 -4.56 -0.77 1.05
C THR A 119 -3.98 -0.28 2.37
N TYR A 120 -4.06 1.03 2.65
CA TYR A 120 -3.44 1.65 3.83
C TYR A 120 -4.02 1.10 5.14
N SER A 121 -5.34 1.16 5.30
CA SER A 121 -5.99 0.82 6.57
C SER A 121 -5.81 -0.65 6.97
N PRO A 122 -5.95 -1.65 6.08
CA PRO A 122 -5.67 -3.05 6.41
C PRO A 122 -4.25 -3.25 6.93
N ILE A 123 -3.25 -2.64 6.30
CA ILE A 123 -1.85 -2.79 6.70
C ILE A 123 -1.60 -2.08 8.04
N ALA A 124 -2.10 -0.86 8.20
CA ALA A 124 -2.00 -0.14 9.47
C ALA A 124 -2.64 -0.92 10.64
N ASN A 125 -3.75 -1.62 10.39
CA ASN A 125 -4.38 -2.51 11.37
C ASN A 125 -3.52 -3.73 11.71
N LEU A 126 -2.86 -4.34 10.71
CA LEU A 126 -1.92 -5.44 10.95
C LEU A 126 -0.75 -4.97 11.83
N VAL A 127 -0.20 -3.78 11.56
CA VAL A 127 0.91 -3.22 12.34
C VAL A 127 0.48 -2.90 13.78
N ALA A 128 -0.70 -2.27 13.95
CA ALA A 128 -1.17 -1.85 15.27
C ALA A 128 -1.64 -3.02 16.15
N SER A 129 -2.01 -4.16 15.57
CA SER A 129 -2.58 -5.29 16.32
C SER A 129 -2.27 -6.64 15.67
N PRO A 130 -0.98 -7.01 15.49
CA PRO A 130 -0.60 -8.18 14.71
C PRO A 130 -1.18 -9.49 15.28
N GLY A 131 -1.13 -9.67 16.60
CA GLY A 131 -1.67 -10.86 17.28
C GLY A 131 -3.18 -11.07 17.08
N LYS A 132 -3.95 -9.99 16.88
CA LYS A 132 -5.39 -10.09 16.56
C LYS A 132 -5.65 -10.79 15.23
N TYR A 133 -4.69 -10.70 14.31
CA TYR A 133 -4.79 -11.22 12.95
C TYR A 133 -3.90 -12.45 12.71
N GLY A 134 -3.32 -13.03 13.78
CA GLY A 134 -2.49 -14.23 13.71
C GLY A 134 -1.03 -13.99 13.35
N PHE A 135 -0.55 -12.74 13.40
CA PHE A 135 0.85 -12.41 13.21
C PHE A 135 1.59 -12.35 14.56
N GLY A 136 2.92 -12.49 14.51
CA GLY A 136 3.81 -12.43 15.66
C GLY A 136 3.97 -11.03 16.26
N ASP A 137 4.85 -10.92 17.26
CA ASP A 137 5.06 -9.71 18.06
C ASP A 137 5.99 -8.66 17.43
N ARG A 138 6.55 -8.94 16.25
CA ARG A 138 7.45 -8.05 15.50
C ARG A 138 6.84 -7.60 14.16
N PRO A 139 5.77 -6.78 14.17
CA PRO A 139 5.06 -6.39 12.95
C PRO A 139 5.88 -5.53 11.98
N LEU A 140 6.96 -4.91 12.47
CA LEU A 140 7.85 -4.04 11.69
C LEU A 140 9.19 -4.70 11.34
N ALA A 141 9.34 -6.01 11.59
CA ALA A 141 10.53 -6.75 11.17
C ALA A 141 10.25 -7.54 9.88
N ALA A 142 11.28 -7.66 9.05
CA ALA A 142 11.26 -8.57 7.90
C ALA A 142 11.43 -10.02 8.34
N PHE A 143 10.73 -10.94 7.68
CA PHE A 143 10.91 -12.38 7.86
C PHE A 143 12.32 -12.81 7.44
N CYS A 144 12.74 -12.37 6.25
CA CYS A 144 13.99 -12.72 5.59
C CYS A 144 14.84 -11.46 5.40
N GLY A 145 16.11 -11.53 5.77
CA GLY A 145 17.01 -10.39 5.70
C GLY A 145 18.21 -10.61 6.60
N GLY A 146 18.75 -9.54 7.16
CA GLY A 146 19.91 -9.64 8.04
C GLY A 146 20.15 -8.36 8.82
N GLY A 147 21.40 -8.19 9.25
CA GLY A 147 21.79 -7.09 10.12
C GLY A 147 21.37 -7.30 11.58
N ALA A 148 22.01 -6.55 12.48
CA ALA A 148 21.76 -6.63 13.92
C ALA A 148 20.61 -5.73 14.39
N GLY A 149 19.95 -5.01 13.48
CA GLY A 149 18.88 -4.06 13.79
C GLY A 149 17.54 -4.73 14.10
N PRO A 150 16.61 -4.00 14.75
CA PRO A 150 15.31 -4.56 15.16
C PRO A 150 14.38 -4.91 14.00
N TYR A 151 14.64 -4.35 12.81
CA TYR A 151 13.81 -4.51 11.61
C TYR A 151 14.24 -5.67 10.71
N HIS A 152 15.35 -6.36 11.07
CA HIS A 152 15.90 -7.48 10.31
C HIS A 152 16.15 -7.15 8.83
N PHE A 153 16.64 -5.93 8.58
CA PHE A 153 16.93 -5.41 7.26
C PHE A 153 18.34 -4.81 7.22
N ASP A 154 19.11 -5.21 6.21
CA ASP A 154 20.40 -4.64 5.85
C ASP A 154 20.60 -4.80 4.34
N MET A 155 21.00 -3.74 3.65
CA MET A 155 21.24 -3.75 2.21
C MET A 155 22.33 -4.77 1.79
N ALA A 156 23.30 -5.05 2.67
CA ALA A 156 24.35 -6.01 2.42
C ALA A 156 23.90 -7.48 2.67
N ALA A 157 22.83 -7.68 3.44
CA ALA A 157 22.28 -8.99 3.78
C ALA A 157 20.80 -9.13 3.35
N PHE A 158 20.46 -8.54 2.20
CA PHE A 158 19.12 -8.58 1.64
C PHE A 158 18.67 -10.02 1.37
N CYS A 159 17.36 -10.30 1.45
CA CYS A 159 16.83 -11.65 1.26
C CYS A 159 17.30 -12.28 -0.08
N GLY A 160 17.86 -13.49 -0.02
CA GLY A 160 18.42 -14.19 -1.18
C GLY A 160 19.94 -14.02 -1.36
N THR A 161 20.58 -13.20 -0.52
CA THR A 161 22.05 -13.16 -0.39
C THR A 161 22.56 -14.26 0.55
N PRO A 162 23.84 -14.67 0.46
CA PRO A 162 24.41 -15.67 1.37
C PRO A 162 24.37 -15.30 2.85
N ASP A 163 24.36 -13.99 3.16
CA ASP A 163 24.35 -13.47 4.52
C ASP A 163 22.93 -13.26 5.08
N SER A 164 21.90 -13.54 4.28
CA SER A 164 20.50 -13.45 4.72
C SER A 164 20.07 -14.65 5.55
N THR A 165 19.24 -14.40 6.55
CA THR A 165 18.62 -15.41 7.41
C THR A 165 17.11 -15.22 7.44
N GLY A 166 16.38 -16.26 7.85
CA GLY A 166 14.93 -16.21 8.02
C GLY A 166 14.48 -17.01 9.23
N SER A 167 13.29 -16.69 9.75
CA SER A 167 12.63 -17.49 10.79
C SER A 167 12.09 -18.81 10.22
N SER A 168 11.54 -19.68 11.06
CA SER A 168 10.92 -20.94 10.63
C SER A 168 9.56 -20.78 9.97
N ASP A 169 8.78 -19.76 10.35
CA ASP A 169 7.42 -19.56 9.85
C ASP A 169 7.24 -18.12 9.30
N PRO A 170 7.10 -17.95 7.97
CA PRO A 170 6.85 -16.63 7.37
C PRO A 170 5.44 -16.10 7.64
N SER A 171 4.50 -16.92 8.08
CA SER A 171 3.13 -16.46 8.36
C SER A 171 3.03 -15.59 9.62
N GLU A 172 4.03 -15.63 10.49
CA GLU A 172 4.12 -14.76 11.67
C GLU A 172 4.54 -13.32 11.34
N PHE A 173 4.97 -13.04 10.10
CA PHE A 173 5.52 -11.74 9.71
C PHE A 173 4.64 -11.02 8.70
N LEU A 174 4.58 -9.69 8.81
CA LEU A 174 3.92 -8.85 7.81
C LEU A 174 4.80 -8.70 6.57
N SER A 175 6.07 -8.36 6.78
CA SER A 175 7.05 -8.13 5.71
C SER A 175 7.87 -9.40 5.43
N TRP A 176 8.04 -9.70 4.15
CA TRP A 176 8.88 -10.80 3.67
C TRP A 176 10.37 -10.43 3.70
N ASP A 177 10.77 -9.34 3.04
CA ASP A 177 12.17 -8.96 2.81
C ASP A 177 12.51 -7.52 3.26
N GLY A 178 11.57 -6.84 3.90
CA GLY A 178 11.68 -5.44 4.31
C GLY A 178 11.05 -4.44 3.34
N ILE A 179 10.60 -4.90 2.17
CA ILE A 179 9.92 -4.09 1.14
C ILE A 179 8.56 -4.71 0.82
N HIS A 180 8.53 -6.02 0.57
CA HIS A 180 7.34 -6.73 0.16
C HIS A 180 6.64 -7.43 1.34
N PHE A 181 5.33 -7.63 1.23
CA PHE A 181 4.55 -8.37 2.22
C PHE A 181 4.64 -9.90 2.03
N THR A 182 4.47 -10.66 3.12
CA THR A 182 4.37 -12.13 3.07
C THR A 182 3.06 -12.59 2.39
N ASP A 183 2.95 -13.88 2.00
CA ASP A 183 1.68 -14.43 1.49
C ASP A 183 0.54 -14.27 2.51
N ALA A 184 0.83 -14.47 3.80
CA ALA A 184 -0.14 -14.32 4.88
C ALA A 184 -0.70 -12.89 4.95
N ALA A 185 0.18 -11.88 4.92
CA ALA A 185 -0.20 -10.48 4.89
C ALA A 185 -0.96 -10.11 3.60
N ASN A 186 -0.46 -10.52 2.44
CA ASN A 186 -1.15 -10.28 1.16
C ASN A 186 -2.54 -10.91 1.12
N ARG A 187 -2.70 -12.14 1.65
CA ARG A 187 -4.01 -12.81 1.77
C ARG A 187 -4.97 -12.01 2.63
N PHE A 188 -4.51 -11.51 3.78
CA PHE A 188 -5.32 -10.66 4.65
C PHE A 188 -5.73 -9.37 3.95
N ILE A 189 -4.78 -8.66 3.34
CA ILE A 189 -5.02 -7.41 2.62
C ILE A 189 -6.03 -7.64 1.49
N ALA A 190 -5.83 -8.68 0.66
CA ALA A 190 -6.76 -9.02 -0.42
C ALA A 190 -8.17 -9.32 0.10
N GLN A 191 -8.31 -10.07 1.20
CA GLN A 191 -9.62 -10.32 1.82
C GLN A 191 -10.27 -9.03 2.34
N ALA A 192 -9.51 -8.13 2.96
CA ALA A 192 -10.01 -6.85 3.43
C ALA A 192 -10.49 -5.98 2.26
N LEU A 193 -9.71 -5.91 1.17
CA LEU A 193 -10.07 -5.19 -0.05
C LEU A 193 -11.35 -5.75 -0.69
N LEU A 194 -11.46 -7.07 -0.85
CA LEU A 194 -12.63 -7.72 -1.44
C LEU A 194 -13.90 -7.46 -0.60
N ARG A 195 -13.80 -7.53 0.73
CA ARG A 195 -14.91 -7.20 1.64
C ARG A 195 -15.30 -5.72 1.52
N GLY A 196 -14.33 -4.81 1.45
CA GLY A 196 -14.57 -3.39 1.25
C GLY A 196 -15.31 -3.10 -0.06
N LEU A 197 -14.91 -3.76 -1.15
CA LEU A 197 -15.56 -3.62 -2.46
C LEU A 197 -16.97 -4.19 -2.49
N TYR A 198 -17.20 -5.33 -1.82
CA TYR A 198 -18.53 -5.91 -1.68
C TYR A 198 -19.47 -4.93 -0.95
N ASN A 199 -19.02 -4.37 0.18
CA ASN A 199 -19.81 -3.41 0.95
C ASN A 199 -20.08 -2.11 0.16
N ALA A 200 -19.09 -1.59 -0.56
CA ALA A 200 -19.26 -0.40 -1.39
C ALA A 200 -20.25 -0.62 -2.55
N SER A 201 -20.25 -1.83 -3.12
CA SER A 201 -21.15 -2.21 -4.21
C SER A 201 -22.57 -2.46 -3.72
N ALA A 202 -22.74 -3.10 -2.56
CA ALA A 202 -24.03 -3.31 -1.91
C ALA A 202 -24.71 -1.98 -1.49
N MET A 203 -23.93 -0.95 -1.13
CA MET A 203 -24.45 0.40 -0.87
C MET A 203 -24.79 1.19 -2.14
N ALA A 204 -24.30 0.76 -3.31
CA ALA A 204 -24.54 1.41 -4.59
C ALA A 204 -25.73 0.82 -5.37
N GLU A 205 -26.21 -0.36 -4.99
CA GLU A 205 -27.48 -0.89 -5.49
C GLU A 205 -28.66 -0.12 -4.86
N PRO A 206 -29.68 0.28 -5.65
CA PRO A 206 -30.92 0.77 -5.06
C PRO A 206 -31.49 -0.33 -4.18
N GLN A 207 -31.84 0.00 -2.94
CA GLN A 207 -32.69 -0.86 -2.10
C GLN A 207 -34.09 -0.90 -2.71
N THR A 208 -34.26 -1.62 -3.82
CA THR A 208 -35.57 -1.95 -4.37
C THR A 208 -36.16 -3.12 -3.59
N ALA A 209 -37.05 -2.77 -2.66
CA ALA A 209 -38.24 -3.50 -2.21
C ALA A 209 -38.06 -4.96 -1.74
N LEU A 210 -37.90 -5.13 -0.42
CA LEU A 210 -38.69 -6.12 0.30
C LEU A 210 -39.86 -5.38 0.95
N LEU A 211 -41.01 -5.40 0.28
CA LEU A 211 -42.40 -5.47 0.77
C LEU A 211 -43.35 -5.27 -0.41
#